data_AF-A0AA41UJP9-F1
#
_entry.id   AF-A0AA41UJP9-F1
#
_cell.length_a   1.000
_cell.length_b   1.000
_cell.length_c   1.000
_cell.angle_alpha   90.00
_cell.angle_beta   90.00
_cell.angle_gamma   90.00
#
_symmetry.space_group_name_H-M   'P 1'
#
loop_
_entity.id
_entity.type
_entity.pdbx_description
1 polymer ?
#
loop_
_entity_poly.entity_id
_entity_poly.type
_entity_poly.pdbx_seq_one_letter_code
_entity_poly.pdbx_strand_id
1 'polypeptide(L)'
;MDTDDLTEMAWGLIVGASRVSDTLKAELGAMAGRFKTEDEWLRGVRAHLVNIFEDPVDYVDFWDLENMEAVTASMIGSIAAELRDRVDTVLSMPMNERGARSW
;
A
#
# COMPACT_ATOMS: atom_id res chain seq x y z
N MET A 1 -9.62 -3.43 -11.87
CA MET A 1 -10.46 -2.60 -11.00
C MET A 1 -9.82 -1.23 -10.91
N ASP A 2 -10.53 -0.19 -10.51
CA ASP A 2 -9.89 1.07 -10.10
C ASP A 2 -9.97 1.21 -8.58
N THR A 3 -9.40 2.27 -8.03
CA THR A 3 -9.42 2.57 -6.60
C THR A 3 -10.84 2.83 -6.06
N ASP A 4 -11.79 3.18 -6.94
CA ASP A 4 -13.21 3.33 -6.62
C ASP A 4 -13.88 2.00 -6.23
N ASP A 5 -13.32 0.86 -6.68
CA ASP A 5 -13.83 -0.48 -6.38
C ASP A 5 -13.31 -1.02 -5.03
N LEU A 6 -12.43 -0.29 -4.34
CA LEU A 6 -11.87 -0.71 -3.05
C LEU A 6 -12.86 -0.45 -1.91
N THR A 7 -12.91 -1.37 -0.96
CA THR A 7 -13.57 -1.20 0.34
C THR A 7 -12.88 -0.13 1.17
N GLU A 8 -13.56 0.36 2.20
CA GLU A 8 -13.00 1.40 3.08
C GLU A 8 -11.68 0.94 3.73
N MET A 9 -11.62 -0.31 4.16
CA MET A 9 -10.41 -0.86 4.77
C MET A 9 -9.24 -0.97 3.79
N ALA A 10 -9.50 -1.39 2.55
CA ALA A 10 -8.48 -1.49 1.50
C ALA A 10 -8.01 -0.10 1.03
N TRP A 11 -8.94 0.84 0.84
CA TRP A 11 -8.61 2.24 0.53
C TRP A 11 -7.74 2.88 1.62
N GLY A 12 -8.00 2.54 2.88
CA GLY A 12 -7.19 2.99 4.01
C GLY A 12 -5.71 2.60 3.95
N LEU A 13 -5.31 1.61 3.14
CA LEU A 13 -3.89 1.29 2.87
C LEU A 13 -3.23 2.36 1.99
N ILE A 14 -3.92 2.80 0.94
CA ILE A 14 -3.45 3.86 0.02
C ILE A 14 -3.31 5.18 0.79
N VAL A 15 -4.32 5.53 1.60
CA VAL A 15 -4.27 6.73 2.46
C VAL A 15 -3.17 6.58 3.53
N GLY A 16 -3.01 5.38 4.10
CA GLY A 16 -1.95 5.09 5.07
C GLY A 16 -0.55 5.35 4.52
N ALA A 17 -0.28 4.98 3.27
CA ALA A 17 1.00 5.24 2.61
C ALA A 17 1.36 6.73 2.54
N SER A 18 0.39 7.62 2.27
CA SER A 18 0.66 9.07 2.22
C SER A 18 1.08 9.71 3.54
N ARG A 19 1.01 8.96 4.66
CA ARG A 19 1.60 9.44 5.92
C ARG A 19 3.13 9.52 5.86
N VAL A 20 3.74 8.78 4.93
CA VAL A 20 5.19 8.72 4.76
C VAL A 20 5.58 9.10 3.34
N SER A 21 4.95 8.55 2.31
CA SER A 21 5.37 8.77 0.93
C SER A 21 4.18 8.90 -0.03
N ASP A 22 4.15 10.01 -0.77
CA ASP A 22 3.17 10.23 -1.83
C ASP A 22 3.45 9.33 -3.04
N THR A 23 4.72 9.03 -3.32
CA THR A 23 5.14 8.03 -4.31
C THR A 23 4.56 6.66 -3.98
N LEU A 24 4.74 6.15 -2.75
CA LEU A 24 4.17 4.86 -2.36
C LEU A 24 2.65 4.85 -2.47
N LYS A 25 1.97 5.93 -2.04
CA LYS A 25 0.52 6.06 -2.23
C LYS A 25 0.12 5.94 -3.70
N ALA A 26 0.83 6.65 -4.58
CA ALA A 26 0.54 6.64 -6.01
C ALA A 26 0.77 5.25 -6.61
N GLU A 27 1.84 4.56 -6.24
CA GLU A 27 2.10 3.18 -6.68
C GLU A 27 1.02 2.21 -6.24
N LEU A 28 0.62 2.23 -4.96
CA LEU A 28 -0.44 1.36 -4.45
C LEU A 28 -1.78 1.60 -5.17
N GLY A 29 -2.11 2.87 -5.45
CA GLY A 29 -3.29 3.23 -6.24
C GLY A 29 -3.19 2.72 -7.69
N ALA A 30 -2.07 2.97 -8.37
CA ALA A 30 -1.84 2.53 -9.74
C ALA A 30 -1.85 0.99 -9.88
N MET A 31 -1.45 0.27 -8.84
CA MET A 31 -1.51 -1.19 -8.79
C MET A 31 -2.94 -1.72 -8.90
N ALA A 32 -3.98 -0.98 -8.47
CA ALA A 32 -5.38 -1.43 -8.56
C ALA A 32 -5.78 -1.78 -10.00
N GLY A 33 -5.32 -0.98 -10.97
CA GLY A 33 -5.55 -1.21 -12.40
C GLY A 33 -5.02 -2.55 -12.93
N ARG A 34 -4.09 -3.18 -12.21
CA ARG A 34 -3.45 -4.45 -12.61
C ARG A 34 -4.25 -5.70 -12.18
N PHE A 35 -5.24 -5.56 -11.30
CA PHE A 35 -5.97 -6.68 -10.70
C PHE A 35 -7.46 -6.61 -10.96
N LYS A 36 -8.14 -7.77 -10.91
CA LYS A 36 -9.59 -7.85 -11.15
C LYS A 36 -10.41 -7.68 -9.89
N THR A 37 -9.86 -8.07 -8.74
CA THR A 37 -10.55 -8.04 -7.45
C THR A 37 -9.67 -7.39 -6.38
N GLU A 38 -10.31 -6.86 -5.32
CA GLU A 38 -9.59 -6.31 -4.17
C GLU A 38 -8.67 -7.34 -3.53
N ASP A 39 -9.12 -8.60 -3.44
CA ASP A 39 -8.35 -9.70 -2.87
C ASP A 39 -7.06 -10.00 -3.66
N GLU A 40 -7.12 -9.94 -5.00
CA GLU A 40 -5.94 -10.04 -5.85
C GLU A 40 -5.02 -8.83 -5.66
N TRP A 41 -5.59 -7.62 -5.59
CA TRP A 41 -4.84 -6.40 -5.33
C TRP A 41 -4.14 -6.42 -3.97
N LEU A 42 -4.83 -6.82 -2.89
CA LEU A 42 -4.26 -6.96 -1.54
C LEU A 42 -3.07 -7.92 -1.53
N ARG A 43 -3.17 -9.08 -2.20
CA ARG A 43 -2.04 -10.02 -2.31
C ARG A 43 -0.86 -9.42 -3.10
N GLY A 44 -1.14 -8.67 -4.16
CA GLY A 44 -0.12 -7.95 -4.93
C GLY A 44 0.57 -6.86 -4.11
N VAL A 45 -0.21 -6.04 -3.40
CA VAL A 45 0.28 -5.01 -2.47
C VAL A 45 1.11 -5.63 -1.37
N ARG A 46 0.66 -6.73 -0.77
CA ARG A 46 1.44 -7.46 0.24
C ARG A 46 2.82 -7.86 -0.27
N ALA A 47 2.88 -8.45 -1.47
CA ALA A 47 4.15 -8.87 -2.06
C ALA A 47 5.08 -7.66 -2.33
N HIS A 48 4.51 -6.56 -2.84
CA HIS A 48 5.27 -5.34 -3.07
C HIS A 48 5.81 -4.73 -1.76
N LEU A 49 4.99 -4.66 -0.71
CA LEU A 49 5.41 -4.16 0.60
C LEU A 49 6.47 -5.05 1.26
N VAL A 50 6.42 -6.37 1.05
CA VAL A 50 7.49 -7.29 1.50
C VAL A 50 8.81 -6.97 0.81
N ASN A 51 8.80 -6.76 -0.51
CA ASN A 51 10.03 -6.40 -1.24
C ASN A 51 10.62 -5.07 -0.73
N ILE A 52 9.78 -4.05 -0.48
CA ILE A 52 10.22 -2.77 0.09
C ILE A 52 10.79 -2.98 1.51
N PHE A 53 10.16 -3.83 2.32
CA PHE A 53 10.64 -4.11 3.67
C PHE A 53 11.97 -4.88 3.68
N GLU A 54 12.19 -5.78 2.71
CA GLU A 54 13.42 -6.56 2.60
C GLU A 54 14.62 -5.72 2.13
N ASP A 55 14.39 -4.74 1.25
CA ASP A 55 15.42 -3.79 0.81
C ASP A 55 14.87 -2.34 0.69
N PRO A 56 14.71 -1.64 1.83
CA PRO A 56 14.16 -0.28 1.83
C PRO A 56 15.13 0.75 1.26
N VAL A 57 16.43 0.44 1.22
CA VAL A 57 17.46 1.34 0.67
C VAL A 57 17.33 1.37 -0.84
N ASP A 58 17.24 0.21 -1.50
CA ASP A 58 17.05 0.13 -2.95
C ASP A 58 15.78 0.87 -3.41
N TYR A 59 14.67 0.73 -2.66
CA TYR A 59 13.43 1.44 -3.00
C TYR A 59 13.54 2.96 -2.85
N VAL A 60 14.20 3.44 -1.78
CA VAL A 60 14.43 4.88 -1.56
C VAL A 60 15.35 5.46 -2.63
N ASP A 61 16.42 4.73 -2.98
CA ASP A 61 17.37 5.15 -4.01
C ASP A 61 16.74 5.15 -5.40
N PHE A 62 15.93 4.12 -5.73
CA PHE A 62 15.26 4.01 -7.03
C PHE A 62 14.34 5.19 -7.32
N TRP A 63 13.60 5.65 -6.31
CA TRP A 63 12.66 6.76 -6.42
C TRP A 63 13.25 8.12 -6.00
N ASP A 64 14.51 8.15 -5.57
CA ASP A 64 15.19 9.34 -5.04
C ASP A 64 14.42 10.00 -3.87
N LEU A 65 13.82 9.18 -2.99
CA LEU A 65 12.86 9.66 -1.99
C LEU A 65 13.48 10.55 -0.92
N GLU A 66 14.77 10.41 -0.64
CA GLU A 66 15.47 11.31 0.29
C GLU A 66 15.46 12.75 -0.21
N ASN A 67 15.64 12.96 -1.52
CA ASN A 67 15.66 14.28 -2.13
C ASN A 67 14.25 14.78 -2.48
N MET A 68 13.37 13.89 -2.95
CA MET A 68 12.05 14.25 -3.45
C MET A 68 10.99 14.42 -2.35
N GLU A 69 11.07 13.60 -1.29
CA GLU A 69 10.04 13.52 -0.25
C GLU A 69 10.59 13.61 1.18
N ALA A 70 11.92 13.74 1.35
CA ALA A 70 12.60 13.66 2.64
C ALA A 70 12.30 12.36 3.42
N VAL A 71 12.12 11.27 2.68
CA VAL A 71 11.81 9.94 3.24
C VAL A 71 13.09 9.10 3.28
N THR A 72 13.41 8.60 4.47
CA THR A 72 14.57 7.71 4.68
C THR A 72 14.19 6.23 4.54
N ALA A 73 15.19 5.38 4.33
CA ALA A 73 15.02 3.92 4.35
C ALA A 73 14.34 3.39 5.63
N SER A 74 14.64 3.99 6.79
CA SER A 74 13.98 3.61 8.04
C SER A 74 12.48 3.95 8.05
N MET A 75 12.09 5.09 7.48
CA MET A 75 10.70 5.50 7.39
C MET A 75 9.93 4.59 6.43
N ILE A 76 10.49 4.33 5.25
CA ILE A 76 9.82 3.49 4.25
C ILE A 76 9.71 2.03 4.71
N GLY A 77 10.77 1.48 5.32
CA GLY A 77 10.73 0.12 5.86
C GLY A 77 9.69 -0.03 6.99
N SER A 78 9.57 0.97 7.85
CA SER A 78 8.58 0.96 8.94
C SER A 78 7.15 1.01 8.43
N ILE A 79 6.83 1.90 7.48
CA ILE A 79 5.48 1.98 6.91
C ILE A 79 5.16 0.75 6.06
N ALA A 80 6.14 0.18 5.36
CA ALA A 80 5.94 -1.05 4.60
C ALA A 80 5.55 -2.22 5.51
N ALA A 81 6.21 -2.37 6.66
CA ALA A 81 5.83 -3.36 7.67
C ALA A 81 4.43 -3.12 8.24
N GLU A 82 4.11 -1.88 8.65
CA GLU A 82 2.78 -1.51 9.18
C GLU A 82 1.66 -1.82 8.16
N LEU A 83 1.84 -1.39 6.91
CA LEU A 83 0.85 -1.62 5.86
C LEU A 83 0.72 -3.10 5.50
N ARG A 84 1.81 -3.87 5.51
CA ARG A 84 1.77 -5.33 5.27
C ARG A 84 0.91 -6.02 6.34
N ASP A 85 1.12 -5.71 7.60
CA ASP A 85 0.35 -6.30 8.70
C ASP A 85 -1.14 -5.90 8.62
N ARG A 86 -1.41 -4.67 8.16
CA ARG A 86 -2.77 -4.21 7.88
C ARG A 86 -3.41 -4.95 6.70
N VAL A 87 -2.66 -5.23 5.64
CA VAL A 87 -3.13 -6.07 4.52
C VAL A 87 -3.54 -7.46 5.01
N ASP A 88 -2.72 -8.09 5.85
CA ASP A 88 -3.01 -9.42 6.41
C ASP A 88 -4.30 -9.38 7.26
N THR A 89 -4.49 -8.31 8.03
CA THR A 89 -5.74 -8.08 8.77
C THR A 89 -6.95 -7.97 7.82
N VAL A 90 -6.86 -7.16 6.75
CA VAL A 90 -7.96 -6.98 5.79
C VAL A 90 -8.30 -8.30 5.08
N LEU A 91 -7.28 -9.05 4.65
CA LEU A 91 -7.46 -10.35 3.99
C LEU A 91 -8.13 -11.39 4.90
N SER A 92 -7.91 -11.31 6.22
CA SER A 92 -8.58 -12.19 7.19
C SER A 92 -10.07 -11.86 7.40
N MET A 93 -10.52 -10.67 6.98
CA MET A 93 -11.91 -10.24 7.12
C MET A 93 -12.73 -10.62 5.88
N PRO A 94 -13.96 -11.16 6.05
CA PRO A 94 -14.90 -11.36 4.95
C PRO A 94 -15.21 -10.05 4.20
N MET A 95 -15.39 -10.13 2.89
CA MET A 95 -15.61 -8.96 2.03
C MET A 95 -16.76 -8.05 2.51
N ASN A 96 -17.85 -8.64 3.01
CA ASN A 96 -19.01 -7.91 3.51
C ASN A 96 -18.78 -7.16 4.85
N GLU A 97 -17.63 -7.37 5.49
CA GLU A 97 -17.25 -6.73 6.76
C GLU A 97 -16.15 -5.67 6.58
N ARG A 98 -15.57 -5.51 5.38
CA ARG A 98 -14.47 -4.58 5.09
C ARG A 98 -14.89 -3.11 4.92
N GLY A 99 -16.17 -2.83 5.11
CA GLY A 99 -16.75 -1.50 4.99
C GLY A 99 -17.01 -1.05 3.54
N ALA A 100 -18.04 -0.25 3.35
CA ALA A 100 -18.34 0.40 2.07
C ALA A 100 -17.82 1.84 2.09
N ARG A 101 -17.23 2.30 0.97
CA ARG A 101 -16.82 3.70 0.83
C ARG A 101 -18.05 4.60 0.65
N SER A 102 -18.14 5.64 1.46
CA SER A 102 -19.07 6.77 1.25
C SER A 102 -18.29 7.96 0.70
N TRP A 103 -18.70 8.43 -0.48
CA TRP A 103 -18.10 9.57 -1.18
C TRP A 103 -18.61 10.91 -0.65
#